data_AF-A0A1I7CPP3-F1
#
_entry.id   AF-A0A1I7CPP3-F1
#
_cell.length_a   1.000
_cell.length_b   1.000
_cell.length_c   1.000
_cell.angle_alpha   90.00
_cell.angle_beta   90.00
_cell.angle_gamma   90.00
#
_symmetry.space_group_name_H-M   'P 1'
#
loop_
_entity.id
_entity.type
_entity.pdbx_description
1 polymer ?
#
loop_
_entity_poly.entity_id
_entity_poly.type
_entity_poly.pdbx_seq_one_letter_code
_entity_poly.pdbx_strand_id
1 'polypeptide(L)'
;MSDHREKVIEELGMLALRSLITLNAGAFIVLLTFVGNTSADSAFQLSISALRNSLICFATGLGFTSVAIVIAYLTAQALVDEAPPKILAGTKRFLVITMTCPLLALVSFLTGVGFAISGVTVT
;
A
#
# COMPACT_ATOMS: atom_id res chain seq x y z
N MET A 1 18.83 14.15 23.77
CA MET A 1 18.20 14.85 22.62
C MET A 1 18.07 13.96 21.37
N SER A 2 18.79 12.83 21.28
CA SER A 2 18.67 11.83 20.20
C SER A 2 17.36 11.01 20.28
N ASP A 3 16.98 10.56 21.48
CA ASP A 3 15.82 9.68 21.72
C ASP A 3 14.48 10.25 21.22
N HIS A 4 14.30 11.57 21.24
CA HIS A 4 13.06 12.19 20.76
C HIS A 4 12.95 12.20 19.23
N ARG A 5 14.07 12.30 18.50
CA ARG A 5 14.03 12.26 17.02
C ARG A 5 13.72 10.87 16.49
N GLU A 6 14.23 9.85 17.15
CA GLU A 6 14.04 8.45 16.76
C GLU A 6 12.56 8.07 16.83
N LYS A 7 11.90 8.39 17.95
CA LYS A 7 10.46 8.19 18.13
C LYS A 7 9.62 8.91 17.08
N VAL A 8 9.96 10.16 16.73
CA VAL A 8 9.25 10.91 15.69
C VAL A 8 9.39 10.24 14.32
N ILE A 9 10.57 9.71 13.97
CA ILE A 9 10.79 9.02 12.70
C ILE A 9 9.97 7.72 12.64
N GLU A 10 9.93 6.95 13.72
CA GLU A 10 9.13 5.73 13.82
C GLU A 10 7.63 6.02 13.71
N GLU A 11 7.14 7.04 14.42
CA GLU A 11 5.74 7.46 14.36
C GLU A 11 5.34 7.89 12.95
N LEU A 12 6.19 8.68 12.27
CA LEU A 12 5.96 9.10 10.89
C LEU A 12 5.95 7.89 9.93
N GLY A 13 6.86 6.93 10.12
CA GLY A 13 6.90 5.71 9.31
C GLY A 13 5.64 4.86 9.48
N MET A 14 5.20 4.65 10.72
CA MET A 14 3.95 3.94 11.01
C MET A 14 2.73 4.67 10.46
N LEU A 15 2.69 6.01 10.57
CA LEU A 15 1.62 6.83 10.01
C LEU A 15 1.54 6.68 8.47
N ALA A 16 2.69 6.69 7.80
CA ALA A 16 2.77 6.50 6.34
C ALA A 16 2.26 5.11 5.92
N LEU A 17 2.67 4.05 6.61
CA LEU A 17 2.20 2.69 6.33
C LEU A 17 0.69 2.55 6.57
N ARG A 18 0.17 3.07 7.69
CA ARG A 18 -1.28 3.09 7.97
C ARG A 18 -2.05 3.83 6.87
N SER A 19 -1.54 4.98 6.45
CA SER A 19 -2.13 5.78 5.37
C SER A 19 -2.15 5.02 4.04
N LEU A 20 -1.07 4.31 3.68
CA LEU A 20 -1.00 3.49 2.48
C LEU A 20 -2.01 2.34 2.50
N ILE A 21 -2.19 1.67 3.64
CA ILE A 21 -3.23 0.64 3.80
C ILE A 21 -4.61 1.27 3.59
N THR A 22 -4.90 2.36 4.32
CA THR A 22 -6.21 3.03 4.26
C THR A 22 -6.54 3.50 2.85
N LEU A 23 -5.57 4.08 2.13
CA LEU A 23 -5.75 4.53 0.75
C LEU A 23 -6.04 3.36 -0.20
N ASN A 24 -5.20 2.32 -0.20
CA ASN A 24 -5.39 1.19 -1.11
C ASN A 24 -6.66 0.39 -0.77
N ALA A 25 -6.93 0.12 0.50
CA ALA A 25 -8.14 -0.60 0.93
C ALA A 25 -9.40 0.23 0.68
N GLY A 26 -9.36 1.52 1.01
CA GLY A 26 -10.47 2.44 0.78
C GLY A 26 -10.83 2.55 -0.69
N ALA A 27 -9.85 2.76 -1.56
CA ALA A 27 -10.08 2.82 -3.00
C ALA A 27 -10.62 1.49 -3.57
N PHE A 28 -10.10 0.36 -3.08
CA PHE A 28 -10.59 -0.97 -3.47
C PHE A 28 -12.07 -1.18 -3.08
N ILE A 29 -12.43 -0.84 -1.84
CA ILE A 29 -13.82 -0.96 -1.35
C ILE A 29 -14.74 -0.02 -2.13
N VAL A 30 -14.35 1.24 -2.31
CA VAL A 30 -15.15 2.23 -3.07
C VAL A 30 -15.44 1.74 -4.48
N LEU A 31 -14.44 1.17 -5.18
CA LEU A 31 -14.66 0.61 -6.51
C LEU A 31 -15.60 -0.60 -6.48
N LEU A 32 -15.44 -1.53 -5.54
CA LEU A 32 -16.37 -2.66 -5.41
C LEU A 32 -17.80 -2.22 -5.11
N THR A 33 -17.98 -1.23 -4.24
CA THR A 33 -19.29 -0.65 -3.96
C THR A 33 -19.88 0.02 -5.19
N PHE A 34 -19.06 0.76 -5.95
CA PHE A 34 -19.51 1.38 -7.19
C PHE A 34 -19.96 0.33 -8.21
N VAL A 35 -19.22 -0.77 -8.36
CA VAL A 35 -19.62 -1.92 -9.21
C VAL A 35 -20.97 -2.49 -8.81
N GLY A 36 -21.16 -2.74 -7.50
CA GLY A 36 -22.44 -3.24 -6.99
C GLY A 36 -23.61 -2.31 -7.33
N ASN A 37 -23.39 -0.98 -7.25
CA ASN A 37 -24.43 0.01 -7.49
C ASN A 37 -24.70 0.32 -8.97
N THR A 38 -23.67 0.30 -9.83
CA THR A 38 -23.85 0.53 -11.30
C THR A 38 -24.73 -0.52 -11.98
N SER A 39 -24.97 -1.66 -11.32
CA SER A 39 -25.91 -2.69 -11.79
C SER A 39 -27.39 -2.26 -11.68
N ALA A 40 -27.70 -1.17 -10.97
CA ALA A 40 -29.07 -0.76 -10.66
C ALA A 40 -29.64 0.34 -11.57
N ASP A 41 -28.81 1.29 -12.02
CA ASP A 41 -29.08 2.30 -13.06
C ASP A 41 -27.95 3.35 -12.94
N SER A 42 -27.12 3.54 -13.96
CA SER A 42 -26.07 4.56 -13.89
C SER A 42 -25.89 5.32 -15.20
N ALA A 43 -25.78 6.65 -15.09
CA ALA A 43 -25.53 7.58 -16.20
C ALA A 43 -24.06 7.55 -16.70
N PHE A 44 -23.26 6.60 -16.22
CA PHE A 44 -21.86 6.45 -16.57
C PHE A 44 -21.64 5.04 -17.09
N GLN A 45 -21.03 4.93 -18.27
CA GLN A 45 -20.54 3.65 -18.76
C GLN A 45 -19.14 3.43 -18.21
N LEU A 46 -18.96 2.30 -17.52
CA LEU A 46 -17.68 1.88 -16.96
C LEU A 46 -17.10 0.74 -17.78
N SER A 47 -15.86 0.89 -18.24
CA SER A 47 -15.12 -0.23 -18.82
C SER A 47 -14.77 -1.26 -17.74
N ILE A 48 -15.40 -2.43 -17.79
CA ILE A 48 -15.12 -3.57 -16.90
C ILE A 48 -13.62 -3.92 -16.91
N SER A 49 -12.96 -3.78 -18.06
CA SER A 49 -11.53 -4.05 -18.20
C SER A 49 -10.67 -3.08 -17.40
N ALA A 50 -10.98 -1.78 -17.47
CA ALA A 50 -10.24 -0.74 -16.74
C ALA A 50 -10.41 -0.90 -15.23
N LEU A 51 -11.64 -1.17 -14.81
CA LEU A 51 -12.00 -1.44 -13.43
C LEU A 51 -11.30 -2.68 -12.86
N ARG A 52 -11.28 -3.79 -13.61
CA ARG A 52 -10.55 -5.01 -13.22
C ARG A 52 -9.05 -4.70 -13.02
N ASN A 53 -8.44 -3.97 -13.94
CA ASN A 53 -7.03 -3.60 -13.83
C ASN A 53 -6.78 -2.69 -12.61
N SER A 54 -7.68 -1.74 -12.35
CA SER A 54 -7.60 -0.91 -11.14
C SER A 54 -7.68 -1.73 -9.85
N LEU A 55 -8.60 -2.69 -9.78
CA LEU A 55 -8.75 -3.57 -8.61
C LEU A 55 -7.50 -4.43 -8.39
N ILE A 56 -6.92 -4.97 -9.46
CA ILE A 56 -5.66 -5.71 -9.40
C ILE A 56 -4.54 -4.81 -8.87
N CYS A 57 -4.42 -3.57 -9.39
CA CYS A 57 -3.43 -2.60 -8.93
C CYS A 57 -3.58 -2.23 -7.45
N PHE A 58 -4.80 -2.07 -6.94
CA PHE A 58 -5.00 -1.82 -5.51
C PHE A 58 -4.71 -3.06 -4.66
N ALA A 59 -5.08 -4.25 -5.13
CA ALA A 59 -4.74 -5.51 -4.46
C ALA A 59 -3.22 -5.74 -4.39
N THR A 60 -2.48 -5.46 -5.47
CA THR A 60 -1.01 -5.54 -5.47
C THR A 60 -0.40 -4.49 -4.55
N GLY A 61 -0.96 -3.27 -4.50
CA GLY A 61 -0.56 -2.23 -3.56
C GLY A 61 -0.73 -2.65 -2.09
N LEU A 62 -1.85 -3.30 -1.76
CA LEU A 62 -2.07 -3.90 -0.44
C LEU A 62 -1.07 -5.01 -0.15
N GLY A 63 -0.76 -5.87 -1.13
CA GLY A 63 0.25 -6.92 -0.99
C GLY A 63 1.62 -6.34 -0.62
N PHE A 64 2.10 -5.33 -1.35
CA PHE A 64 3.37 -4.68 -1.05
C PHE A 64 3.38 -3.98 0.31
N THR A 65 2.27 -3.33 0.69
CA THR A 65 2.15 -2.68 2.00
C THR A 65 2.18 -3.72 3.13
N SER A 66 1.54 -4.86 2.94
CA SER A 66 1.54 -5.97 3.91
C SER A 66 2.94 -6.55 4.09
N VAL A 67 3.67 -6.76 3.00
CA VAL A 67 5.08 -7.20 3.04
C VAL A 67 5.94 -6.17 3.78
N ALA A 68 5.77 -4.88 3.51
CA ALA A 68 6.51 -3.82 4.19
C ALA A 68 6.28 -3.84 5.72
N ILE A 69 5.04 -4.08 6.16
CA ILE A 69 4.69 -4.18 7.59
C ILE A 69 5.31 -5.41 8.23
N VAL A 70 5.22 -6.58 7.58
CA VAL A 70 5.83 -7.82 8.09
C VAL A 70 7.34 -7.63 8.27
N ILE A 71 8.01 -7.01 7.29
CA ILE A 71 9.44 -6.73 7.35
C ILE A 71 9.75 -5.75 8.48
N ALA A 72 9.02 -4.65 8.59
CA ALA A 72 9.19 -3.69 9.68
C ALA A 72 9.01 -4.35 11.05
N TYR A 73 8.02 -5.23 11.20
CA TYR A 73 7.77 -5.99 12.42
C TYR A 73 8.91 -6.95 12.77
N LEU A 74 9.38 -7.73 11.80
CA LEU A 74 10.53 -8.63 11.99
C LEU A 74 11.80 -7.86 12.34
N THR A 75 11.98 -6.65 11.80
CA THR A 75 13.10 -5.77 12.15
C THR A 75 13.02 -5.33 13.61
N ALA A 76 11.85 -4.86 14.02
CA ALA A 76 11.61 -4.38 15.38
C ALA A 76 11.83 -5.51 16.41
N GLN A 77 11.33 -6.72 16.13
CA GLN A 77 11.59 -7.87 16.99
C GLN A 77 13.07 -8.23 17.07
N ALA A 78 13.80 -8.23 15.95
CA ALA A 78 15.23 -8.55 15.93
C ALA A 78 16.10 -7.53 16.68
N LEU A 79 15.63 -6.29 16.84
CA LEU A 79 16.30 -5.25 17.64
C LEU A 79 16.07 -5.42 19.14
N VAL A 80 14.90 -5.92 19.54
CA VAL A 80 14.51 -6.07 20.96
C VAL A 80 15.17 -7.29 21.63
N ASP A 81 15.35 -8.39 20.89
CA ASP A 81 15.74 -9.67 21.50
C ASP A 81 17.25 -9.80 21.85
N GLU A 82 18.08 -8.76 21.66
CA GLU A 82 19.56 -8.72 21.83
C GLU A 82 20.38 -9.88 21.21
N ALA A 83 19.72 -10.83 20.54
CA ALA A 83 20.30 -11.93 19.78
C ALA A 83 20.06 -11.64 18.29
N PRO A 84 20.82 -10.73 17.66
CA PRO A 84 20.62 -10.46 16.26
C PRO A 84 20.99 -11.72 15.48
N PRO A 85 20.11 -12.31 14.65
CA PRO A 85 20.61 -12.98 13.48
C PRO A 85 21.35 -11.89 12.68
N LYS A 86 22.69 -11.93 12.71
CA LYS A 86 23.61 -11.02 11.98
C LYS A 86 23.27 -10.85 10.48
N ILE A 87 22.35 -11.65 9.97
CA ILE A 87 21.84 -11.71 8.61
C ILE A 87 20.83 -10.58 8.31
N LEU A 88 20.10 -10.05 9.30
CA LEU A 88 18.99 -9.12 9.05
C LEU A 88 19.34 -7.62 9.24
N ALA A 89 20.06 -7.25 10.31
CA ALA A 89 20.25 -5.84 10.68
C ALA A 89 21.35 -5.09 9.87
N GLY A 90 22.25 -5.78 9.17
CA GLY A 90 23.38 -5.16 8.47
C GLY A 90 23.33 -5.22 6.95
N THR A 91 22.36 -5.92 6.38
CA THR A 91 22.39 -6.27 4.95
C THR A 91 21.71 -5.17 4.16
N LYS A 92 22.45 -4.44 3.31
CA LYS A 92 21.91 -3.40 2.39
C LYS A 92 20.64 -3.83 1.65
N ARG A 93 20.50 -5.13 1.35
CA ARG A 93 19.31 -5.73 0.73
C ARG A 93 18.04 -5.52 1.55
N PHE A 94 18.13 -5.62 2.86
CA PHE A 94 16.99 -5.46 3.75
C PHE A 94 16.49 -4.02 3.73
N LEU A 95 17.38 -3.05 3.93
CA LEU A 95 17.09 -1.62 3.80
C LEU A 95 16.44 -1.28 2.45
N VAL A 96 16.97 -1.85 1.36
CA VAL A 96 16.41 -1.66 0.03
C VAL A 96 14.97 -2.18 -0.03
N ILE A 97 14.68 -3.38 0.47
CA ILE A 97 13.31 -3.93 0.46
C ILE A 97 12.37 -3.08 1.31
N THR A 98 12.79 -2.63 2.50
CA THR A 98 11.96 -1.80 3.39
C THR A 98 11.60 -0.46 2.75
N MET A 99 12.46 0.07 1.88
CA MET A 99 12.21 1.31 1.13
C MET A 99 11.45 1.09 -0.18
N THR A 100 11.73 0.01 -0.91
CA THR A 100 11.12 -0.24 -2.23
C THR A 100 9.70 -0.76 -2.13
N CYS A 101 9.36 -1.60 -1.15
CA CYS A 101 7.98 -2.09 -0.98
C CYS A 101 6.94 -0.97 -0.82
N PRO A 102 7.09 0.02 0.08
CA PRO A 102 6.11 1.11 0.20
C PRO A 102 6.08 2.01 -1.05
N LEU A 103 7.21 2.20 -1.73
CA LEU A 103 7.24 2.93 -3.02
C LEU A 103 6.46 2.17 -4.10
N LEU A 104 6.65 0.86 -4.21
CA LEU A 104 5.89 0.03 -5.14
C LEU A 104 4.40 0.03 -4.80
N ALA A 105 4.05 0.02 -3.51
CA ALA A 105 2.66 0.16 -3.08
C ALA A 105 2.05 1.49 -3.54
N LEU A 106 2.80 2.60 -3.41
CA LEU A 106 2.36 3.92 -3.87
C LEU A 106 2.21 3.98 -5.39
N VAL A 107 3.19 3.46 -6.14
CA VAL A 107 3.12 3.41 -7.62
C VAL A 107 1.93 2.56 -8.06
N SER A 108 1.71 1.41 -7.41
CA SER A 108 0.57 0.54 -7.67
C SER A 108 -0.76 1.26 -7.41
N PHE A 109 -0.84 2.03 -6.33
CA PHE A 109 -2.00 2.87 -6.03
C PHE A 109 -2.25 3.92 -7.12
N LEU A 110 -1.23 4.71 -7.47
CA LEU A 110 -1.36 5.75 -8.50
C LEU A 110 -1.77 5.18 -9.86
N THR A 111 -1.22 4.01 -10.22
CA THR A 111 -1.57 3.30 -11.45
C THR A 111 -3.01 2.80 -11.41
N GLY A 112 -3.46 2.27 -10.27
CA GLY A 112 -4.86 1.87 -10.07
C GLY A 112 -5.82 3.04 -10.24
N VAL A 113 -5.52 4.18 -9.62
CA VAL A 113 -6.29 5.42 -9.80
C VAL A 113 -6.35 5.84 -11.27
N GLY A 114 -5.21 5.78 -11.98
CA GLY A 114 -5.16 6.08 -13.41
C GLY A 114 -6.10 5.18 -14.23
N PHE A 115 -6.08 3.87 -13.98
CA PHE A 115 -7.00 2.94 -14.64
C PHE A 115 -8.46 3.22 -14.29
N ALA A 116 -8.77 3.46 -13.02
CA ALA A 116 -10.13 3.78 -12.57
C ALA A 116 -10.68 5.01 -13.30
N ILE A 117 -9.90 6.10 -13.38
CA ILE A 117 -10.32 7.33 -14.05
C ILE A 117 -10.47 7.12 -15.56
N SER A 118 -9.51 6.43 -16.20
CA SER A 118 -9.57 6.17 -17.64
C SER A 118 -10.75 5.30 -18.07
N GLY A 119 -11.30 4.52 -17.14
CA GLY A 119 -12.43 3.63 -17.38
C GLY A 119 -13.78 4.32 -17.38
N VAL A 120 -13.87 5.57 -16.90
CA VAL A 120 -15.12 6.31 -16.76
C VAL A 120 -15.37 7.15 -18.02
N THR A 121 -16.46 6.85 -18.71
CA THR A 121 -16.98 7.67 -19.82
C THR A 121 -18.34 8.25 -19.46
N VAL A 122 -18.51 9.55 -19.67
CA VAL A 122 -19.79 10.25 -19.50
C VAL A 122 -20.56 10.15 -20.82
N THR A 123 -21.76 9.56 -20.78
CA THR A 123 -22.69 9.52 -21.93
C THR A 123 -23.67 10.67 -21.87
#